data_AF-A0A1I5YCP9-F1
#
_entry.id   AF-A0A1I5YCP9-F1
#
_cell.length_a   1.000
_cell.length_b   1.000
_cell.length_c   1.000
_cell.angle_alpha   90.00
_cell.angle_beta   90.00
_cell.angle_gamma   90.00
#
_symmetry.space_group_name_H-M   'P 1'
#
loop_
_entity.id
_entity.type
_entity.pdbx_description
1 polymer ?
#
loop_
_entity_poly.entity_id
_entity_poly.type
_entity_poly.pdbx_seq_one_letter_code
_entity_poly.pdbx_strand_id
1 'polypeptide(L)'
;MLRRNWLLHFLLLASWASTGCALGRTDLVPASVSGVNYTGDDISYMLFDPDDAEKKVAASEELGPFSAGGIRCCYALPKTWTPGTRVGVMLDVYDEKAGKYGERKTFVVDLPPYDKEGKAGDVWFILYPDRSVGVVSTAYRPNADEWPGKIKGWPKPSVEYQRKLWDRDMKLAQEGLATSKEFKEAFDRDPKQYLKELWIRHLENVKNKQVGLARAYSRFSGPDDPALFEFERGRREASLKYSQDKVDRLQKVKP
;
A
#
# COMPACT_ATOMS: atom_id res chain seq x y z
N MET A 1 4.66 -80.10 59.47
CA MET A 1 3.80 -79.30 60.36
C MET A 1 3.13 -78.19 59.54
N LEU A 2 1.79 -78.14 59.62
CA LEU A 2 0.84 -77.01 59.46
C LEU A 2 1.02 -75.98 58.30
N ARG A 3 0.10 -75.98 57.33
CA ARG A 3 -1.05 -75.04 57.10
C ARG A 3 -0.66 -73.80 56.24
N ARG A 4 -1.48 -73.08 55.47
CA ARG A 4 -2.80 -73.18 54.79
C ARG A 4 -3.13 -71.74 54.33
N ASN A 5 -3.47 -71.54 53.05
CA ASN A 5 -4.31 -70.50 52.40
C ASN A 5 -4.55 -69.10 53.03
N TRP A 6 -4.55 -68.06 52.16
CA TRP A 6 -5.50 -66.93 52.07
C TRP A 6 -5.22 -66.15 50.77
N LEU A 7 -6.03 -66.08 49.70
CA LEU A 7 -7.39 -65.53 49.40
C LEU A 7 -7.55 -63.99 49.38
N LEU A 8 -8.30 -63.55 48.34
CA LEU A 8 -8.98 -62.25 48.04
C LEU A 8 -8.23 -61.32 47.05
N HIS A 9 -8.70 -60.92 45.85
CA HIS A 9 -9.99 -60.57 45.19
C HIS A 9 -10.18 -59.06 44.95
N PHE A 10 -10.61 -58.74 43.71
CA PHE A 10 -11.29 -57.52 43.19
C PHE A 10 -10.51 -56.20 43.04
N LEU A 11 -10.43 -55.70 41.80
CA LEU A 11 -11.25 -54.56 41.33
C LEU A 11 -11.13 -54.33 39.81
N LEU A 12 -12.28 -54.37 39.15
CA LEU A 12 -12.55 -53.86 37.80
C LEU A 12 -12.36 -52.35 37.74
N LEU A 13 -11.83 -51.83 36.64
CA LEU A 13 -12.25 -50.55 36.07
C LEU A 13 -12.03 -50.57 34.55
N ALA A 14 -13.14 -50.73 33.83
CA ALA A 14 -13.26 -50.45 32.41
C ALA A 14 -13.13 -48.94 32.22
N SER A 15 -12.07 -48.50 31.55
CA SER A 15 -11.97 -47.13 31.05
C SER A 15 -12.21 -47.15 29.55
N TRP A 16 -13.41 -46.71 29.18
CA TRP A 16 -13.75 -46.29 27.83
C TRP A 16 -12.72 -45.26 27.36
N ALA A 17 -11.83 -45.66 26.46
CA ALA A 17 -11.11 -44.70 25.64
C ALA A 17 -12.11 -44.19 24.60
N SER A 18 -12.74 -43.06 24.94
CA SER A 18 -13.43 -42.21 23.99
C SER A 18 -12.45 -41.94 22.83
N THR A 19 -12.66 -42.57 21.69
CA THR A 19 -12.13 -42.08 20.41
C THR A 19 -12.78 -40.74 20.16
N GLY A 20 -12.20 -39.69 20.74
CA GLY A 20 -12.46 -38.33 20.33
C GLY A 20 -12.11 -38.24 18.86
N CYS A 21 -13.11 -38.02 18.02
CA CYS A 21 -12.91 -37.51 16.68
C CYS A 21 -12.29 -36.11 16.80
N ALA A 22 -10.98 -36.06 17.00
CA ALA A 22 -10.20 -34.92 16.58
C ALA A 22 -10.16 -34.98 15.04
N LEU A 23 -11.20 -34.45 14.40
CA LEU A 23 -11.12 -33.97 13.02
C LEU A 23 -10.17 -32.76 13.05
N GLY A 24 -8.89 -33.03 13.26
CA GLY A 24 -7.83 -32.05 13.16
C GLY A 24 -7.78 -31.56 11.72
N ARG A 25 -7.70 -30.24 11.54
CA ARG A 25 -7.44 -29.55 10.26
C ARG A 25 -6.02 -29.87 9.76
N THR A 26 -5.71 -31.15 9.53
CA THR A 26 -4.34 -31.62 9.22
C THR A 26 -3.91 -31.41 7.78
N ASP A 27 -4.80 -30.91 6.90
CA ASP A 27 -4.52 -30.70 5.48
C ASP A 27 -4.57 -29.21 5.07
N LEU A 28 -4.08 -28.30 5.92
CA LEU A 28 -3.93 -26.89 5.56
C LEU A 28 -2.54 -26.62 4.95
N VAL A 29 -2.50 -25.79 3.91
CA VAL A 29 -1.27 -25.30 3.28
C VAL A 29 -1.20 -23.77 3.40
N PRO A 30 0.00 -23.19 3.64
CA PRO A 30 0.16 -21.75 3.64
C PRO A 30 0.09 -21.23 2.21
N ALA A 31 -0.83 -20.29 1.98
CA ALA A 31 -0.93 -19.54 0.73
C ALA A 31 -0.39 -18.12 0.94
N SER A 32 0.36 -17.63 -0.05
CA SER A 32 0.72 -16.22 -0.07
C SER A 32 -0.53 -15.37 -0.31
N VAL A 33 -0.50 -14.11 0.10
CA VAL A 33 -1.62 -13.18 0.02
C VAL A 33 -1.21 -11.97 -0.78
N SER A 34 -2.04 -11.56 -1.73
CA SER A 34 -1.93 -10.29 -2.43
C SER A 34 -3.33 -9.67 -2.57
N GLY A 35 -3.40 -8.46 -3.10
CA GLY A 35 -4.65 -7.73 -3.25
C GLY A 35 -4.69 -6.87 -4.49
N VAL A 36 -5.89 -6.63 -5.01
CA VAL A 36 -6.14 -5.70 -6.11
C VAL A 36 -7.30 -4.78 -5.78
N ASN A 37 -7.09 -3.48 -5.96
CA ASN A 37 -8.06 -2.44 -5.71
C ASN A 37 -8.50 -1.81 -7.04
N TYR A 38 -9.75 -2.02 -7.44
CA TYR A 38 -10.33 -1.42 -8.64
C TYR A 38 -11.09 -0.11 -8.36
N THR A 39 -10.95 0.47 -7.17
CA THR A 39 -11.62 1.73 -6.80
C THR A 39 -10.65 2.91 -6.78
N GLY A 40 -11.24 4.10 -6.67
CA GLY A 40 -10.52 5.35 -6.47
C GLY A 40 -10.13 5.64 -5.01
N ASP A 41 -10.31 4.68 -4.11
CA ASP A 41 -10.13 4.86 -2.67
C ASP A 41 -8.80 4.26 -2.19
N ASP A 42 -8.16 4.88 -1.20
CA ASP A 42 -7.12 4.21 -0.39
C ASP A 42 -7.81 3.26 0.62
N ILE A 43 -7.29 2.05 0.73
CA ILE A 43 -7.87 1.00 1.58
C ILE A 43 -6.82 0.27 2.41
N SER A 44 -7.26 -0.29 3.53
CA SER A 44 -6.53 -1.32 4.28
C SER A 44 -7.42 -2.55 4.37
N TYR A 45 -6.90 -3.72 4.00
CA TYR A 45 -7.63 -4.98 4.16
C TYR A 45 -6.86 -5.94 5.05
N MET A 46 -7.62 -6.79 5.73
CA MET A 46 -7.10 -7.84 6.61
C MET A 46 -7.87 -9.13 6.35
N LEU A 47 -7.17 -10.24 6.21
CA LEU A 47 -7.76 -11.56 6.06
C LEU A 47 -7.69 -12.31 7.40
N PHE A 48 -8.75 -13.04 7.74
CA PHE A 48 -8.83 -13.87 8.93
C PHE A 48 -9.64 -15.14 8.64
N ASP A 49 -9.43 -16.19 9.43
CA ASP A 49 -10.26 -17.40 9.37
C ASP A 49 -11.63 -17.08 9.99
N PRO A 50 -12.75 -17.16 9.23
CA PRO A 50 -14.07 -16.83 9.76
C PRO A 50 -14.56 -17.75 10.88
N ASP A 51 -13.96 -18.94 11.01
CA ASP A 51 -14.28 -19.90 12.07
C ASP A 51 -13.37 -19.73 13.31
N ASP A 52 -12.37 -18.86 13.25
CA ASP A 52 -11.58 -18.46 14.43
C ASP A 52 -12.39 -17.47 15.28
N ALA A 53 -12.73 -17.87 16.51
CA ALA A 53 -13.48 -17.05 17.46
C ALA A 53 -12.76 -15.74 17.81
N GLU A 54 -11.42 -15.74 17.81
CA GLU A 54 -10.61 -14.55 18.07
C GLU A 54 -10.40 -13.68 16.82
N LYS A 55 -10.78 -14.19 15.62
CA LYS A 55 -10.60 -13.54 14.32
C LYS A 55 -9.17 -13.01 14.13
N LYS A 56 -8.17 -13.84 14.43
CA LYS A 56 -6.77 -13.45 14.28
C LYS A 56 -6.49 -13.09 12.83
N VAL A 57 -5.87 -11.93 12.65
CA VAL A 57 -5.44 -11.46 11.33
C VAL A 57 -4.31 -12.38 10.85
N ALA A 58 -4.54 -13.05 9.73
CA ALA A 58 -3.56 -13.91 9.06
C ALA A 58 -2.68 -13.11 8.09
N ALA A 59 -3.24 -12.11 7.43
CA ALA A 59 -2.52 -11.22 6.51
C ALA A 59 -3.20 -9.85 6.43
N SER A 60 -2.42 -8.80 6.18
CA SER A 60 -2.92 -7.46 5.93
C SER A 60 -2.03 -6.66 4.98
N GLU A 61 -2.66 -5.74 4.26
CA GLU A 61 -1.98 -4.82 3.35
C GLU A 61 -2.81 -3.55 3.14
N GLU A 62 -2.13 -2.44 2.83
CA GLU A 62 -2.74 -1.19 2.38
C GLU A 62 -2.57 -1.07 0.87
N LEU A 63 -3.65 -0.71 0.18
CA LEU A 63 -3.66 -0.51 -1.26
C LEU A 63 -4.15 0.90 -1.59
N GLY A 64 -3.38 1.61 -2.40
CA GLY A 64 -3.82 2.87 -2.98
C GLY A 64 -4.89 2.69 -4.06
N PRO A 65 -5.40 3.81 -4.61
CA PRO A 65 -6.38 3.79 -5.68
C PRO A 65 -5.86 3.08 -6.93
N PHE A 66 -6.70 2.25 -7.54
CA PHE A 66 -6.39 1.52 -8.78
C PHE A 66 -5.02 0.82 -8.75
N SER A 67 -4.68 0.19 -7.62
CA SER A 67 -3.37 -0.46 -7.42
C SER A 67 -3.49 -1.96 -7.12
N ALA A 68 -2.34 -2.62 -7.13
CA ALA A 68 -2.17 -3.99 -6.67
C ALA A 68 -1.12 -4.05 -5.57
N GLY A 69 -1.30 -4.99 -4.65
CA GLY A 69 -0.42 -5.25 -3.54
C GLY A 69 0.81 -6.05 -3.92
N GLY A 70 1.76 -6.12 -2.98
CA GLY A 70 2.85 -7.07 -3.03
C GLY A 70 2.39 -8.48 -2.66
N ILE A 71 3.36 -9.37 -2.46
CA ILE A 71 3.11 -10.71 -1.94
C ILE A 71 3.43 -10.70 -0.43
N ARG A 72 2.45 -11.12 0.38
CA ARG A 72 2.53 -11.23 1.84
C ARG A 72 2.31 -12.69 2.26
N CYS A 73 2.73 -13.03 3.47
CA CYS A 73 2.56 -14.38 4.02
C CYS A 73 1.86 -14.31 5.37
N CYS A 74 0.96 -15.24 5.73
CA CYS A 74 0.32 -16.25 4.87
C CYS A 74 -1.10 -16.51 5.38
N TYR A 75 -1.99 -16.89 4.48
CA TYR A 75 -3.34 -17.39 4.84
C TYR A 75 -3.36 -18.91 4.73
N ALA A 76 -3.92 -19.60 5.71
CA ALA A 76 -4.01 -21.06 5.70
C ALA A 76 -5.24 -21.52 4.91
N LEU A 77 -5.04 -22.33 3.87
CA LEU A 77 -6.10 -22.87 3.02
C LEU A 77 -6.13 -24.40 3.04
N PRO A 78 -7.29 -25.05 2.88
CA PRO A 78 -7.35 -26.48 2.61
C PRO A 78 -6.52 -26.85 1.38
N LYS A 79 -5.77 -27.95 1.45
CA LYS A 79 -4.98 -28.45 0.31
C LYS A 79 -5.85 -28.73 -0.91
N THR A 80 -7.05 -29.25 -0.68
CA THR A 80 -8.09 -29.48 -1.70
C THR A 80 -9.29 -28.63 -1.35
N TRP A 81 -9.82 -27.90 -2.32
CA TRP A 81 -11.03 -27.09 -2.12
C TRP A 81 -12.24 -27.96 -1.78
N THR A 82 -13.08 -27.50 -0.86
CA THR A 82 -14.39 -28.10 -0.55
C THR A 82 -15.49 -27.04 -0.57
N PRO A 83 -16.73 -27.42 -0.92
CA PRO A 83 -17.88 -26.52 -0.82
C PRO A 83 -18.00 -25.91 0.58
N GLY A 84 -18.21 -24.59 0.66
CA GLY A 84 -18.28 -23.85 1.92
C GLY A 84 -16.93 -23.37 2.47
N THR A 85 -15.83 -23.52 1.72
CA THR A 85 -14.56 -22.85 2.04
C THR A 85 -14.76 -21.34 1.99
N ARG A 86 -14.44 -20.64 3.09
CA ARG A 86 -14.70 -19.21 3.28
C ARG A 86 -13.46 -18.47 3.78
N VAL A 87 -13.41 -17.18 3.48
CA VAL A 87 -12.38 -16.25 3.97
C VAL A 87 -13.06 -15.06 4.65
N GLY A 88 -12.61 -14.73 5.85
CA GLY A 88 -13.00 -13.52 6.55
C GLY A 88 -12.17 -12.34 6.04
N VAL A 89 -12.84 -11.21 5.80
CA VAL A 89 -12.20 -9.97 5.35
C VAL A 89 -12.63 -8.82 6.25
N MET A 90 -11.67 -8.06 6.76
CA MET A 90 -11.91 -6.74 7.32
C MET A 90 -11.40 -5.69 6.34
N LEU A 91 -12.20 -4.67 6.06
CA LEU A 91 -11.89 -3.60 5.12
C LEU A 91 -12.08 -2.24 5.79
N ASP A 92 -11.02 -1.45 5.80
CA ASP A 92 -11.03 -0.04 6.16
C ASP A 92 -10.85 0.78 4.88
N VAL A 93 -11.69 1.80 4.69
CA VAL A 93 -11.60 2.73 3.55
C VAL A 93 -11.20 4.10 4.10
N TYR A 94 -10.18 4.71 3.51
CA TYR A 94 -9.70 6.02 3.92
C TYR A 94 -10.70 7.11 3.50
N ASP A 95 -11.09 7.94 4.45
CA ASP A 95 -11.88 9.13 4.19
C ASP A 95 -10.93 10.33 4.06
N GLU A 96 -10.71 10.77 2.82
CA GLU A 96 -9.84 11.91 2.52
C GLU A 96 -10.30 13.22 3.18
N LYS A 97 -11.62 13.40 3.39
CA LYS A 97 -12.15 14.61 4.02
C LYS A 97 -11.92 14.60 5.53
N ALA A 98 -12.06 13.42 6.15
CA ALA A 98 -11.83 13.25 7.57
C ALA A 98 -10.35 13.04 7.93
N GLY A 99 -9.50 12.74 6.95
CA GLY A 99 -8.06 12.50 7.15
C GLY A 99 -7.74 11.21 7.90
N LYS A 100 -8.65 10.23 7.89
CA LYS A 100 -8.53 8.98 8.64
C LYS A 100 -9.31 7.84 7.99
N TYR A 101 -8.99 6.60 8.37
CA TYR A 101 -9.83 5.45 8.01
C TYR A 101 -11.22 5.55 8.65
N GLY A 102 -12.23 5.20 7.87
CA GLY A 102 -13.62 5.13 8.30
C GLY A 102 -13.92 3.92 9.18
N GLU A 103 -15.21 3.62 9.35
CA GLU A 103 -15.65 2.43 10.06
C GLU A 103 -15.24 1.16 9.31
N ARG A 104 -14.63 0.23 10.06
CA ARG A 104 -14.24 -1.09 9.56
C ARG A 104 -15.45 -1.92 9.18
N LYS A 105 -15.47 -2.41 7.95
CA LYS A 105 -16.48 -3.38 7.48
C LYS A 105 -15.92 -4.79 7.50
N THR A 106 -16.72 -5.74 7.98
CA THR A 106 -16.35 -7.16 8.01
C THR A 106 -17.22 -7.95 7.04
N PHE A 107 -16.58 -8.81 6.25
CA PHE A 107 -17.21 -9.69 5.27
C PHE A 107 -16.78 -11.14 5.53
N VAL A 108 -17.66 -12.08 5.22
CA VAL A 108 -17.30 -13.49 5.06
C VAL A 108 -17.59 -13.82 3.60
N VAL A 109 -16.55 -14.20 2.87
CA VAL A 109 -16.59 -14.36 1.43
C VAL A 109 -16.36 -15.83 1.09
N ASP A 110 -17.22 -16.39 0.26
CA ASP A 110 -17.02 -17.74 -0.27
C ASP A 110 -15.81 -17.75 -1.21
N LEU A 111 -14.89 -18.68 -0.97
CA LEU A 111 -13.76 -18.91 -1.84
C LEU A 111 -14.24 -19.83 -2.98
N PRO A 112 -14.18 -19.39 -4.25
CA PRO A 112 -14.55 -20.26 -5.36
C PRO A 112 -13.59 -21.47 -5.44
N PRO A 113 -13.97 -22.53 -6.20
CA PRO A 113 -13.07 -23.64 -6.47
C PRO A 113 -11.70 -23.14 -6.93
N TYR A 114 -10.66 -23.86 -6.52
CA TYR A 114 -9.30 -23.63 -7.01
C TYR A 114 -9.25 -23.76 -8.53
N ASP A 115 -8.13 -23.30 -9.10
CA ASP A 115 -7.92 -23.41 -10.54
C ASP A 115 -7.95 -24.87 -11.03
N LYS A 116 -7.79 -25.06 -12.35
CA LYS A 116 -7.90 -26.37 -13.00
C LYS A 116 -6.99 -27.45 -12.39
N GLU A 117 -5.93 -27.07 -11.69
CA GLU A 117 -5.04 -28.04 -11.01
C GLU A 117 -5.61 -28.56 -9.69
N GLY A 118 -6.67 -27.93 -9.17
CA GLY A 118 -7.35 -28.32 -7.93
C GLY A 118 -6.51 -28.07 -6.68
N LYS A 119 -5.48 -27.22 -6.77
CA LYS A 119 -4.54 -26.91 -5.69
C LYS A 119 -4.67 -25.46 -5.24
N ALA A 120 -4.46 -25.22 -3.95
CA ALA A 120 -4.41 -23.85 -3.43
C ALA A 120 -3.24 -23.09 -4.09
N GLY A 121 -3.56 -21.95 -4.69
CA GLY A 121 -2.58 -20.96 -5.15
C GLY A 121 -2.49 -19.79 -4.18
N ASP A 122 -2.04 -18.65 -4.68
CA ASP A 122 -2.03 -17.39 -3.92
C ASP A 122 -3.46 -16.93 -3.63
N VAL A 123 -3.71 -16.43 -2.43
CA VAL A 123 -4.97 -15.79 -2.05
C VAL A 123 -4.94 -14.34 -2.52
N TRP A 124 -5.93 -13.97 -3.32
CA TRP A 124 -6.10 -12.61 -3.80
C TRP A 124 -7.34 -11.99 -3.17
N PHE A 125 -7.14 -10.91 -2.40
CA PHE A 125 -8.22 -9.98 -2.07
C PHE A 125 -8.55 -9.10 -3.29
N ILE A 126 -9.83 -8.84 -3.51
CA ILE A 126 -10.30 -8.02 -4.62
C ILE A 126 -11.34 -7.02 -4.10
N LEU A 127 -11.09 -5.73 -4.26
CA LEU A 127 -12.12 -4.70 -4.12
C LEU A 127 -12.60 -4.27 -5.50
N TYR A 128 -13.87 -4.54 -5.80
CA TYR A 128 -14.49 -4.20 -7.08
C TYR A 128 -14.97 -2.74 -7.13
N PRO A 129 -15.22 -2.16 -8.34
CA PRO A 129 -15.66 -0.78 -8.50
C PRO A 129 -16.96 -0.43 -7.75
N ASP A 130 -17.86 -1.40 -7.58
CA ASP A 130 -19.10 -1.26 -6.81
C ASP A 130 -18.89 -1.40 -5.28
N ARG A 131 -17.63 -1.45 -4.84
CA ARG A 131 -17.18 -1.70 -3.46
C ARG A 131 -17.56 -3.07 -2.89
N SER A 132 -17.97 -4.01 -3.75
CA SER A 132 -18.08 -5.41 -3.34
C SER A 132 -16.70 -6.03 -3.17
N VAL A 133 -16.60 -6.98 -2.22
CA VAL A 133 -15.37 -7.69 -1.91
C VAL A 133 -15.40 -9.08 -2.55
N GLY A 134 -14.28 -9.49 -3.13
CA GLY A 134 -14.04 -10.86 -3.59
C GLY A 134 -12.75 -11.41 -3.01
N VAL A 135 -12.69 -12.74 -2.93
CA VAL A 135 -11.47 -13.48 -2.62
C VAL A 135 -11.37 -14.67 -3.57
N VAL A 136 -10.18 -14.91 -4.11
CA VAL A 136 -9.90 -16.09 -4.95
C VAL A 136 -8.57 -16.72 -4.54
N SER A 137 -8.39 -18.02 -4.82
CA SER A 137 -7.09 -18.69 -4.68
C SER A 137 -6.64 -19.21 -6.04
N THR A 138 -5.49 -18.74 -6.52
CA THR A 138 -5.01 -19.08 -7.86
C THR A 138 -3.52 -18.77 -8.04
N ALA A 139 -2.84 -19.52 -8.92
CA ALA A 139 -1.49 -19.18 -9.39
C ALA A 139 -1.49 -18.09 -10.50
N TYR A 140 -2.66 -17.75 -11.04
CA TYR A 140 -2.78 -16.81 -12.15
C TYR A 140 -2.88 -15.36 -11.65
N ARG A 141 -2.26 -14.43 -12.39
CA ARG A 141 -2.35 -12.99 -12.13
C ARG A 141 -3.57 -12.38 -12.82
N PRO A 142 -4.03 -11.17 -12.42
CA PRO A 142 -5.20 -10.52 -13.00
C PRO A 142 -5.22 -10.42 -14.53
N ASN A 143 -4.06 -10.34 -15.18
CA ASN A 143 -3.93 -10.25 -16.63
C ASN A 143 -3.90 -11.59 -17.38
N ALA A 144 -3.98 -12.73 -16.68
CA ALA A 144 -4.07 -14.04 -17.30
C ALA A 144 -5.52 -14.38 -17.67
N ASP A 145 -5.71 -15.17 -18.73
CA ASP A 145 -7.04 -15.56 -19.20
C ASP A 145 -7.77 -16.43 -18.16
N GLU A 146 -7.01 -17.25 -17.43
CA GLU A 146 -7.47 -18.15 -16.37
C GLU A 146 -7.81 -17.44 -15.05
N TRP A 147 -7.55 -16.13 -14.93
CA TRP A 147 -7.84 -15.36 -13.72
C TRP A 147 -9.30 -15.53 -13.27
N PRO A 148 -9.58 -16.04 -12.07
CA PRO A 148 -10.96 -16.33 -11.66
C PRO A 148 -11.75 -15.09 -11.19
N GLY A 149 -11.11 -13.93 -11.04
CA GLY A 149 -11.80 -12.70 -10.64
C GLY A 149 -12.72 -12.15 -11.74
N LYS A 150 -13.75 -11.40 -11.32
CA LYS A 150 -14.80 -10.89 -12.24
C LYS A 150 -14.26 -9.92 -13.30
N ILE A 151 -13.21 -9.17 -12.96
CA ILE A 151 -12.56 -8.20 -13.85
C ILE A 151 -11.24 -8.80 -14.34
N LYS A 152 -11.07 -8.82 -15.67
CA LYS A 152 -9.84 -9.26 -16.34
C LYS A 152 -8.90 -8.07 -16.55
N GLY A 153 -7.62 -8.28 -16.24
CA GLY A 153 -6.57 -7.28 -16.32
C GLY A 153 -6.30 -6.57 -14.99
N TRP A 154 -5.16 -5.89 -14.91
CA TRP A 154 -4.81 -5.05 -13.77
C TRP A 154 -5.78 -3.85 -13.62
N PRO A 155 -5.94 -3.30 -12.40
CA PRO A 155 -6.71 -2.08 -12.20
C PRO A 155 -6.25 -0.95 -13.13
N LYS A 156 -7.23 -0.27 -13.73
CA LYS A 156 -7.00 0.88 -14.61
C LYS A 156 -7.66 2.11 -13.98
N PRO A 157 -6.91 3.20 -13.77
CA PRO A 157 -7.46 4.46 -13.29
C PRO A 157 -8.66 4.94 -14.09
N SER A 158 -9.76 5.29 -13.40
CA SER A 158 -10.90 5.94 -14.03
C SER A 158 -10.51 7.33 -14.57
N VAL A 159 -11.23 7.82 -15.57
CA VAL A 159 -11.02 9.20 -16.10
C VAL A 159 -11.19 10.24 -14.99
N GLU A 160 -12.15 10.05 -14.09
CA GLU A 160 -12.37 10.91 -12.93
C GLU A 160 -11.13 10.96 -12.03
N TYR A 161 -10.56 9.81 -11.69
CA TYR A 161 -9.36 9.74 -10.85
C TYR A 161 -8.15 10.34 -11.56
N GLN A 162 -7.98 10.09 -12.86
CA GLN A 162 -6.93 10.71 -13.66
C GLN A 162 -7.06 12.24 -13.66
N ARG A 163 -8.28 12.77 -13.78
CA ARG A 163 -8.53 14.23 -13.68
C ARG A 163 -8.21 14.78 -12.30
N LYS A 164 -8.59 14.08 -11.23
CA LYS A 164 -8.22 14.46 -9.85
C LYS A 164 -6.71 14.56 -9.68
N LEU A 165 -5.94 13.59 -10.17
CA LEU A 165 -4.48 13.62 -10.13
C LEU A 165 -3.92 14.78 -10.98
N TRP A 166 -4.47 14.98 -12.18
CA TRP A 166 -4.08 16.07 -13.07
C TRP A 166 -4.33 17.44 -12.43
N ASP A 167 -5.50 17.67 -11.82
CA ASP A 167 -5.86 18.93 -11.17
C ASP A 167 -4.89 19.24 -10.01
N ARG A 168 -4.57 18.24 -9.19
CA ARG A 168 -3.57 18.36 -8.11
C ARG A 168 -2.20 18.73 -8.68
N ASP A 169 -1.73 18.01 -9.69
CA ASP A 169 -0.38 18.20 -10.23
C ASP A 169 -0.27 19.52 -11.00
N MET A 170 -1.34 19.94 -11.69
CA MET A 170 -1.44 21.23 -12.35
C MET A 170 -1.39 22.37 -11.34
N LYS A 171 -2.16 22.27 -10.24
CA LYS A 171 -2.12 23.27 -9.16
C LYS A 171 -0.70 23.43 -8.61
N LEU A 172 -0.04 22.33 -8.25
CA LEU A 172 1.34 22.37 -7.75
C LEU A 172 2.33 22.91 -8.78
N ALA A 173 2.12 22.61 -10.08
CA ALA A 173 2.96 23.13 -11.15
C ALA A 173 2.77 24.65 -11.34
N GLN A 174 1.54 25.14 -11.25
CA GLN A 174 1.22 26.58 -11.33
C GLN A 174 1.79 27.34 -10.13
N GLU A 175 1.67 26.80 -8.91
CA GLU A 175 2.30 27.36 -7.72
C GLU A 175 3.82 27.43 -7.88
N GLY A 176 4.47 26.35 -8.33
CA GLY A 176 5.90 26.33 -8.60
C GLY A 176 6.33 27.33 -9.69
N LEU A 177 5.50 27.53 -10.72
CA LEU A 177 5.74 28.53 -11.76
C LEU A 177 5.62 29.95 -11.20
N ALA A 178 4.59 30.24 -10.41
CA ALA A 178 4.41 31.54 -9.76
C ALA A 178 5.62 31.89 -8.87
N THR A 179 6.01 30.98 -7.98
CA THR A 179 7.21 31.15 -7.13
C THR A 179 8.48 31.33 -7.95
N SER A 180 8.65 30.61 -9.06
CA SER A 180 9.82 30.78 -9.94
C SER A 180 9.85 32.15 -10.61
N LYS A 181 8.68 32.68 -11.02
CA LYS A 181 8.54 34.04 -11.56
C LYS A 181 8.89 35.08 -10.50
N GLU A 182 8.31 34.98 -9.31
CA GLU A 182 8.59 35.90 -8.19
C GLU A 182 10.08 35.96 -7.86
N PHE A 183 10.76 34.81 -7.77
CA PHE A 183 12.20 34.79 -7.50
C PHE A 183 13.03 35.39 -8.64
N LYS A 184 12.64 35.18 -9.89
CA LYS A 184 13.32 35.80 -11.02
C LYS A 184 13.11 37.31 -11.02
N GLU A 185 11.88 37.77 -10.84
CA GLU A 185 11.54 39.19 -10.80
C GLU A 185 12.25 39.92 -9.64
N ALA A 186 12.33 39.29 -8.47
CA ALA A 186 13.07 39.83 -7.34
C ALA A 186 14.58 39.96 -7.65
N PHE A 187 15.17 38.93 -8.28
CA PHE A 187 16.56 38.97 -8.72
C PHE A 187 16.80 40.05 -9.79
N ASP A 188 15.93 40.14 -10.81
CA ASP A 188 16.07 41.09 -11.91
C ASP A 188 15.87 42.55 -11.45
N ARG A 189 15.03 42.79 -10.43
CA ARG A 189 14.74 44.13 -9.88
C ARG A 189 15.92 44.73 -9.11
N ASP A 190 16.50 43.97 -8.19
CA ASP A 190 17.66 44.39 -7.42
C ASP A 190 18.57 43.19 -7.13
N PRO A 191 19.46 42.85 -8.09
CA PRO A 191 20.32 41.69 -7.94
C PRO A 191 21.26 41.79 -6.74
N LYS A 192 21.73 42.99 -6.41
CA LYS A 192 22.69 43.20 -5.30
C LYS A 192 22.01 42.91 -3.96
N GLN A 193 20.83 43.49 -3.73
CA GLN A 193 20.07 43.23 -2.51
C GLN A 193 19.65 41.76 -2.41
N TYR A 194 19.19 41.17 -3.52
CA TYR A 194 18.83 39.76 -3.56
C TYR A 194 20.00 38.84 -3.15
N LEU A 195 21.18 39.05 -3.73
CA LEU A 195 22.37 38.25 -3.42
C LEU A 195 22.83 38.44 -1.98
N LYS A 196 22.72 39.64 -1.42
CA LYS A 196 23.01 39.91 -0.01
C LYS A 196 22.09 39.11 0.92
N GLU A 197 20.79 39.12 0.68
CA GLU A 197 19.82 38.35 1.48
C GLU A 197 20.00 36.84 1.31
N LEU A 198 20.31 36.38 0.10
CA LEU A 198 20.64 35.00 -0.18
C LEU A 198 21.89 34.56 0.61
N TRP A 199 22.91 35.40 0.65
CA TRP A 199 24.15 35.15 1.37
C TRP A 199 23.93 35.07 2.89
N ILE A 200 23.13 35.97 3.46
CA ILE A 200 22.75 35.92 4.88
C ILE A 200 22.08 34.60 5.22
N ARG A 201 21.08 34.18 4.43
CA ARG A 201 20.40 32.88 4.60
C ARG A 201 21.37 31.70 4.46
N HIS A 202 22.33 31.79 3.54
CA HIS A 202 23.36 30.78 3.40
C HIS A 202 24.22 30.64 4.68
N LEU A 203 24.69 31.75 5.25
CA LEU A 203 25.46 31.76 6.49
C LEU A 203 24.67 31.21 7.68
N GLU A 204 23.37 31.54 7.77
CA GLU A 204 22.46 30.96 8.77
C GLU A 204 22.32 29.45 8.62
N ASN A 205 22.18 28.96 7.40
CA ASN A 205 22.10 27.52 7.10
C ASN A 205 23.39 26.79 7.47
N VAL A 206 24.56 27.39 7.21
CA VAL A 206 25.86 26.86 7.63
C VAL A 206 25.93 26.77 9.16
N LYS A 207 25.55 27.84 9.87
CA LYS A 207 25.49 27.88 11.34
C LYS A 207 24.58 26.80 11.91
N ASN A 208 23.45 26.56 11.25
CA ASN A 208 22.44 25.57 11.65
C ASN A 208 22.73 24.16 11.12
N LYS A 209 23.92 23.90 10.55
CA LYS A 209 24.33 22.60 9.99
C LYS A 209 23.40 22.05 8.90
N GLN A 210 22.73 22.92 8.14
CA GLN A 210 21.92 22.53 6.98
C GLN A 210 22.81 22.37 5.73
N VAL A 211 23.33 21.15 5.56
CA VAL A 211 24.48 20.84 4.68
C VAL A 211 24.19 20.99 3.17
N GLY A 212 22.95 20.74 2.73
CA GLY A 212 22.61 20.63 1.30
C GLY A 212 22.78 21.92 0.50
N LEU A 213 22.22 23.02 0.98
CA LEU A 213 22.36 24.33 0.34
C LEU A 213 23.74 24.95 0.62
N ALA A 214 24.33 24.68 1.79
CA ALA A 214 25.62 25.22 2.18
C ALA A 214 26.75 24.89 1.18
N ARG A 215 26.77 23.66 0.66
CA ARG A 215 27.81 23.20 -0.27
C ARG A 215 27.80 23.91 -1.62
N ALA A 216 26.63 24.32 -2.11
CA ALA A 216 26.52 24.97 -3.42
C ALA A 216 27.11 26.39 -3.42
N TYR A 217 27.06 27.09 -2.28
CA TYR A 217 27.52 28.47 -2.14
C TYR A 217 28.92 28.60 -1.54
N SER A 218 29.49 27.54 -0.95
CA SER A 218 30.81 27.58 -0.31
C SER A 218 31.98 27.84 -1.27
N ARG A 219 31.73 27.82 -2.59
CA ARG A 219 32.71 28.12 -3.64
C ARG A 219 32.80 29.61 -3.99
N PHE A 220 31.90 30.44 -3.45
CA PHE A 220 31.88 31.87 -3.70
C PHE A 220 32.48 32.63 -2.51
N SER A 221 32.98 33.81 -2.77
CA SER A 221 33.67 34.65 -1.79
C SER A 221 32.74 35.57 -0.99
N GLY A 222 31.52 35.82 -1.49
CA GLY A 222 30.59 36.75 -0.86
C GLY A 222 29.38 37.09 -1.75
N PRO A 223 28.47 37.96 -1.28
CA PRO A 223 27.31 38.40 -2.05
C PRO A 223 27.70 39.27 -3.27
N ASP A 224 28.87 39.91 -3.24
CA ASP A 224 29.40 40.74 -4.33
C ASP A 224 30.26 39.96 -5.34
N ASP A 225 30.39 38.64 -5.18
CA ASP A 225 31.16 37.78 -6.08
C ASP A 225 30.51 37.73 -7.48
N PRO A 226 31.19 38.15 -8.57
CA PRO A 226 30.63 38.10 -9.91
C PRO A 226 30.22 36.68 -10.35
N ALA A 227 30.92 35.64 -9.88
CA ALA A 227 30.59 34.26 -10.21
C ALA A 227 29.30 33.81 -9.51
N LEU A 228 28.97 34.37 -8.34
CA LEU A 228 27.69 34.13 -7.66
C LEU A 228 26.54 34.75 -8.44
N PHE A 229 26.71 35.97 -8.96
CA PHE A 229 25.70 36.62 -9.79
C PHE A 229 25.35 35.79 -11.03
N GLU A 230 26.38 35.37 -11.78
CA GLU A 230 26.19 34.55 -12.98
C GLU A 230 25.54 33.19 -12.67
N PHE A 231 25.96 32.57 -11.56
CA PHE A 231 25.37 31.32 -11.10
C PHE A 231 23.89 31.47 -10.75
N GLU A 232 23.52 32.48 -9.98
CA GLU A 232 22.13 32.70 -9.59
C GLU A 232 21.26 33.11 -10.77
N ARG A 233 21.76 33.95 -11.69
CA ARG A 233 21.06 34.30 -12.93
C ARG A 233 20.68 33.05 -13.72
N GLY A 234 21.66 32.19 -14.00
CA GLY A 234 21.43 30.93 -14.71
C GLY A 234 20.49 30.00 -13.96
N ARG A 235 20.61 29.91 -12.63
CA ARG A 235 19.71 29.12 -11.79
C ARG A 235 18.26 29.62 -11.82
N ARG A 236 18.02 30.94 -11.76
CA ARG A 236 16.68 31.52 -11.83
C ARG A 236 16.04 31.28 -13.19
N GLU A 237 16.79 31.49 -14.27
CA GLU A 237 16.34 31.23 -15.64
C GLU A 237 15.98 29.75 -15.84
N ALA A 238 16.85 28.84 -15.42
CA ALA A 238 16.60 27.41 -15.51
C ALA A 238 15.38 26.98 -14.67
N SER A 239 15.22 27.53 -13.46
CA SER A 239 14.06 27.25 -12.60
C SER A 239 12.75 27.71 -13.23
N LEU A 240 12.72 28.93 -13.77
CA LEU A 240 11.53 29.45 -14.45
C LEU A 240 11.18 28.60 -15.66
N LYS A 241 12.18 28.30 -16.51
CA LYS A 241 11.98 27.45 -17.68
C LYS A 241 11.46 26.06 -17.31
N TYR A 242 12.07 25.41 -16.32
CA TYR A 242 11.65 24.09 -15.86
C TYR A 242 10.19 24.08 -15.38
N SER A 243 9.80 25.09 -14.59
CA SER A 243 8.43 25.22 -14.07
C SER A 243 7.43 25.49 -15.20
N GLN A 244 7.77 26.33 -16.18
CA GLN A 244 6.93 26.57 -17.36
C GLN A 244 6.77 25.30 -18.19
N ASP A 245 7.87 24.61 -18.51
CA ASP A 245 7.85 23.36 -19.26
C ASP A 245 6.99 22.29 -18.54
N LYS A 246 6.97 22.28 -17.20
CA LYS A 246 6.12 21.36 -16.42
C LYS A 246 4.63 21.66 -16.62
N VAL A 247 4.22 22.93 -16.56
CA VAL A 247 2.84 23.35 -16.84
C VAL A 247 2.45 22.97 -18.27
N ASP A 248 3.29 23.27 -19.25
CA ASP A 248 3.03 22.98 -20.67
C ASP A 248 2.91 21.47 -20.93
N ARG A 249 3.76 20.66 -20.29
CA ARG A 249 3.66 19.19 -20.36
C ARG A 249 2.33 18.70 -19.79
N LEU A 250 1.92 19.20 -18.63
CA LEU A 250 0.65 18.80 -18.01
C LEU A 250 -0.56 19.22 -18.85
N GLN A 251 -0.54 20.39 -19.49
CA GLN A 251 -1.61 20.80 -20.41
C GLN A 251 -1.80 19.83 -21.58
N LYS A 252 -0.71 19.26 -22.11
CA LYS A 252 -0.75 18.31 -23.23
C LYS A 252 -1.32 16.94 -22.88
N VAL A 253 -1.29 16.56 -21.60
CA VAL A 253 -1.72 15.23 -21.12
C VAL A 253 -3.00 15.30 -20.28
N LYS A 254 -3.80 16.36 -20.45
CA LYS A 254 -5.08 16.51 -19.75
C LYS A 254 -6.03 15.34 -20.12
N PRO A 255 -6.56 14.57 -19.15
CA PRO A 255 -7.46 13.44 -19.41
C PRO A 255 -8.91 13.82 -19.82
#